data_AF-A0A397TK75-F1
#
_entry.id   AF-A0A397TK75-F1
#
_cell.length_a   1.000
_cell.length_b   1.000
_cell.length_c   1.000
_cell.angle_alpha   90.00
_cell.angle_beta   90.00
_cell.angle_gamma   90.00
#
_symmetry.space_group_name_H-M   'P 1'
#
loop_
_entity.id
_entity.type
_entity.pdbx_description
1 polymer ?
#
loop_
_entity_poly.entity_id
_entity_poly.type
_entity_poly.pdbx_seq_one_letter_code
_entity_poly.pdbx_strand_id
1 'polypeptide(L)'
;MFDTNHETQSDSTTNEELFLNSFNFDFNFEDQDKKKTKKIQQEALQNENVEYIPKHDYDGWFYTLTPVPILLRSKEGPNQLKQSIDHLYFHRKFEESLTLSLEFIEFIEKCNGLSDEKEIKLYNPNKLNNTREIVEIASRSALQLGNVELAVNCVNKLISNEPGHMRLRGIVYAKGGHYADSIYWYIKYLQVRNNDYKIWKEMAYTFLYCYCHSAQSELDFITDITKAIQETLHNTLTTQLALICINRAYKLMLITPWATSISYINSRFTREKQEIEDLSNCLEKGGVNVEETMSVLNNLDDETIKNIIAENGLEGFDFGMVRWILTESKISANDINSMDHERLAKNL
;
A
#
# COMPACT_ATOMS: atom_id res chain seq x y z
N MET A 1 11.01 27.93 -52.06
CA MET A 1 10.47 26.63 -52.48
C MET A 1 11.37 25.58 -51.85
N PHE A 2 10.78 24.66 -51.09
CA PHE A 2 11.35 23.66 -50.16
C PHE A 2 11.55 24.10 -48.71
N ASP A 3 10.44 23.94 -47.97
CA ASP A 3 10.37 23.50 -46.58
C ASP A 3 10.95 22.09 -46.42
N THR A 4 11.52 21.78 -45.24
CA THR A 4 11.07 20.68 -44.36
C THR A 4 11.84 20.66 -43.02
N ASN A 5 11.09 20.89 -41.94
CA ASN A 5 11.06 20.20 -40.64
C ASN A 5 12.37 19.87 -39.90
N HIS A 6 12.65 20.65 -38.85
CA HIS A 6 13.34 20.19 -37.65
C HIS A 6 12.30 19.61 -36.67
N GLU A 7 12.32 18.29 -36.47
CA GLU A 7 11.67 17.65 -35.33
C GLU A 7 12.57 17.75 -34.10
N THR A 8 12.02 18.35 -33.05
CA THR A 8 12.54 18.33 -31.68
C THR A 8 12.29 16.96 -31.05
N GLN A 9 13.36 16.19 -30.80
CA GLN A 9 13.33 15.05 -29.88
C GLN A 9 13.22 15.56 -28.45
N SER A 10 12.15 15.20 -27.76
CA SER A 10 11.99 15.36 -26.31
C SER A 10 12.54 14.11 -25.60
N ASP A 11 13.64 14.27 -24.87
CA ASP A 11 14.17 13.25 -23.96
C ASP A 11 13.20 13.06 -22.77
N SER A 12 12.49 11.93 -22.75
CA SER A 12 11.56 11.53 -21.67
C SER A 12 12.07 10.36 -20.82
N THR A 13 13.36 10.05 -20.86
CA THR A 13 13.91 8.80 -20.30
C THR A 13 14.43 8.89 -18.85
N THR A 14 14.29 10.02 -18.16
CA THR A 14 14.93 10.21 -16.84
C THR A 14 14.02 10.01 -15.62
N ASN A 15 12.72 9.74 -15.80
CA ASN A 15 11.79 9.54 -14.67
C ASN A 15 11.37 8.08 -14.42
N GLU A 16 11.70 7.13 -15.31
CA GLU A 16 11.25 5.73 -15.20
C GLU A 16 12.18 4.82 -14.38
N GLU A 17 13.45 5.19 -14.18
CA GLU A 17 14.41 4.37 -13.42
C GLU A 17 14.28 4.51 -11.88
N LEU A 18 13.52 5.47 -11.37
CA LEU A 18 13.41 5.78 -9.94
C LEU A 18 12.50 4.83 -9.13
N PHE A 19 11.83 3.88 -9.77
CA PHE A 19 10.94 2.90 -9.09
C PHE A 19 11.57 1.51 -8.94
N LEU A 20 12.69 1.22 -9.61
CA LEU A 20 13.16 -0.15 -9.86
C LEU A 20 14.10 -0.77 -8.81
N ASN A 21 14.59 -0.02 -7.82
CA ASN A 21 15.64 -0.54 -6.91
C ASN A 21 15.17 -0.86 -5.47
N SER A 22 13.89 -1.16 -5.24
CA SER A 22 13.38 -1.51 -3.89
C SER A 22 13.20 -3.01 -3.62
N PHE A 23 13.66 -3.90 -4.51
CA PHE A 23 13.49 -5.36 -4.38
C PHE A 23 14.76 -6.16 -4.69
N ASN A 24 15.85 -5.92 -3.96
CA ASN A 24 16.94 -6.91 -3.87
C ASN A 24 16.83 -7.62 -2.51
N PHE A 25 16.24 -8.82 -2.53
CA PHE A 25 16.25 -9.76 -1.41
C PHE A 25 17.28 -10.85 -1.71
N ASP A 26 18.45 -10.80 -1.05
CA ASP A 26 19.37 -11.93 -1.00
C ASP A 26 18.76 -13.01 -0.08
N PHE A 27 18.17 -14.04 -0.68
CA PHE A 27 17.72 -15.23 0.02
C PHE A 27 18.83 -16.29 0.01
N ASN A 28 19.46 -16.52 1.16
CA ASN A 28 20.33 -17.67 1.37
C ASN A 28 19.47 -18.87 1.80
N PHE A 29 19.24 -19.80 0.88
CA PHE A 29 18.54 -21.06 1.15
C PHE A 29 19.56 -22.12 1.57
N GLU A 30 19.80 -22.26 2.86
CA GLU A 30 20.30 -23.52 3.39
C GLU A 30 19.38 -23.98 4.53
N ASP A 31 19.05 -25.27 4.46
CA ASP A 31 18.49 -26.10 5.51
C ASP A 31 16.95 -26.27 5.56
N GLN A 32 16.38 -26.97 4.55
CA GLN A 32 15.20 -27.84 4.73
C GLN A 32 15.14 -29.00 3.72
N ASP A 33 16.19 -29.85 3.65
CA ASP A 33 16.32 -30.81 2.53
C ASP A 33 16.56 -32.29 2.91
N LYS A 34 15.90 -32.78 3.97
CA LYS A 34 16.00 -34.21 4.36
C LYS A 34 14.71 -35.03 4.26
N LYS A 35 13.54 -34.40 4.06
CA LYS A 35 12.25 -35.12 3.90
C LYS A 35 11.72 -35.15 2.45
N LYS A 36 12.14 -34.23 1.58
CA LYS A 36 11.74 -34.20 0.14
C LYS A 36 12.49 -35.23 -0.72
N THR A 37 13.72 -35.57 -0.34
CA THR A 37 14.62 -36.43 -1.13
C THR A 37 14.10 -37.86 -1.34
N LYS A 38 13.35 -38.42 -0.37
CA LYS A 38 12.76 -39.77 -0.51
C LYS A 38 11.57 -39.84 -1.45
N LYS A 39 10.83 -38.73 -1.63
CA LYS A 39 9.67 -38.68 -2.53
C LYS A 39 10.10 -38.49 -3.99
N ILE A 40 11.15 -37.69 -4.20
CA ILE A 40 11.77 -37.45 -5.52
C ILE A 40 12.38 -38.74 -6.08
N GLN A 41 12.98 -39.60 -5.25
CA GLN A 41 13.55 -40.88 -5.72
C GLN A 41 12.49 -41.90 -6.16
N GLN A 42 11.28 -41.88 -5.60
CA GLN A 42 10.20 -42.78 -6.04
C GLN A 42 9.50 -42.30 -7.31
N GLU A 43 9.40 -40.99 -7.55
CA GLU A 43 8.81 -40.42 -8.78
C GLU A 43 9.80 -40.43 -9.96
N ALA A 44 11.11 -40.35 -9.69
CA ALA A 44 12.15 -40.43 -10.73
C ALA A 44 12.24 -41.81 -11.40
N LEU A 45 11.88 -42.89 -10.70
CA LEU A 45 11.88 -44.26 -11.23
C LEU A 45 10.71 -44.55 -12.19
N GLN A 46 9.73 -43.64 -12.32
CA GLN A 46 8.58 -43.80 -13.23
C GLN A 46 8.63 -42.88 -14.46
N ASN A 47 9.56 -41.93 -14.51
CA ASN A 47 9.67 -40.93 -15.58
C ASN A 47 11.05 -40.98 -16.29
N GLU A 48 11.58 -42.18 -16.52
CA GLU A 48 12.71 -42.34 -17.44
C GLU A 48 12.23 -42.02 -18.86
N ASN A 49 12.72 -40.90 -19.41
CA ASN A 49 12.65 -40.42 -20.82
C ASN A 49 11.92 -39.11 -21.10
N VAL A 50 11.69 -38.22 -20.12
CA VAL A 50 11.41 -36.81 -20.45
C VAL A 50 12.61 -35.97 -20.02
N GLU A 51 13.40 -35.54 -20.99
CA GLU A 51 14.45 -34.54 -20.78
C GLU A 51 13.81 -33.28 -20.18
N TYR A 52 14.19 -32.95 -18.96
CA TYR A 52 13.67 -31.77 -18.28
C TYR A 52 14.23 -30.52 -18.96
N ILE A 53 13.35 -29.77 -19.62
CA ILE A 53 13.67 -28.45 -20.16
C ILE A 53 13.25 -27.41 -19.11
N PRO A 54 14.19 -26.62 -18.55
CA PRO A 54 13.86 -25.51 -17.67
C PRO A 54 12.91 -24.55 -18.37
N LYS A 55 11.82 -24.17 -17.69
CA LYS A 55 10.93 -23.12 -18.19
C LYS A 55 11.47 -21.79 -17.74
N HIS A 56 11.69 -20.86 -18.66
CA HIS A 56 12.08 -19.50 -18.31
C HIS A 56 10.90 -18.53 -18.44
N ASP A 57 10.90 -17.48 -17.63
CA ASP A 57 9.78 -16.53 -17.62
C ASP A 57 9.64 -15.75 -18.94
N TYR A 58 10.74 -15.54 -19.67
CA TYR A 58 10.73 -14.91 -20.99
C TYR A 58 10.10 -15.79 -22.09
N ASP A 59 9.93 -17.09 -21.85
CA ASP A 59 9.30 -18.00 -22.81
C ASP A 59 7.77 -17.87 -22.82
N GLY A 60 7.19 -17.10 -21.89
CA GLY A 60 5.76 -16.84 -21.81
C GLY A 60 4.93 -18.11 -21.61
N TRP A 61 5.52 -19.19 -21.09
CA TRP A 61 4.89 -20.51 -20.95
C TRP A 61 3.62 -20.48 -20.11
N PHE A 62 3.48 -19.46 -19.25
CA PHE A 62 2.32 -19.27 -18.40
C PHE A 62 1.12 -18.71 -19.17
N TYR A 63 1.33 -18.01 -20.30
CA TYR A 63 0.24 -17.54 -21.13
C TYR A 63 -0.55 -18.69 -21.75
N THR A 64 -1.87 -18.60 -21.67
CA THR A 64 -2.76 -19.62 -22.20
C THR A 64 -4.07 -19.01 -22.69
N LEU A 65 -4.63 -19.62 -23.74
CA LEU A 65 -5.97 -19.30 -24.24
C LEU A 65 -7.05 -20.10 -23.52
N THR A 66 -6.67 -21.01 -22.61
CA THR A 66 -7.62 -21.81 -21.84
C THR A 66 -8.41 -20.91 -20.88
N PRO A 67 -9.76 -20.96 -20.90
CA PRO A 67 -10.58 -20.18 -19.97
C PRO A 67 -10.23 -20.45 -18.50
N VAL A 68 -10.23 -19.39 -17.68
CA VAL A 68 -9.83 -19.45 -16.26
C VAL A 68 -10.53 -20.57 -15.47
N PRO A 69 -11.86 -20.80 -15.56
CA PRO A 69 -12.51 -21.86 -14.80
C PRO A 69 -12.04 -23.27 -15.15
N ILE A 70 -11.63 -23.49 -16.41
CA ILE A 70 -11.09 -24.77 -16.87
C ILE A 70 -9.65 -24.92 -16.40
N LEU A 71 -8.87 -23.84 -16.55
CA LEU A 71 -7.47 -23.79 -16.14
C LEU A 71 -7.33 -24.07 -14.64
N LEU A 72 -8.14 -23.42 -13.80
CA LEU A 72 -8.09 -23.57 -12.34
C LEU A 72 -8.47 -24.96 -11.82
N ARG A 73 -9.14 -25.79 -12.63
CA ARG A 73 -9.42 -27.20 -12.31
C ARG A 73 -8.28 -28.14 -12.69
N SER A 74 -7.38 -27.71 -13.56
CA SER A 74 -6.20 -28.49 -13.94
C SER A 74 -5.14 -28.47 -12.83
N LYS A 75 -4.28 -29.48 -12.77
CA LYS A 75 -3.29 -29.63 -11.69
C LYS A 75 -2.31 -28.44 -11.60
N GLU A 76 -1.80 -27.97 -12.74
CA GLU A 76 -0.80 -26.90 -12.80
C GLU A 76 -1.40 -25.51 -13.10
N GLY A 77 -2.67 -25.47 -13.52
CA GLY A 77 -3.30 -24.23 -14.00
C GLY A 77 -3.41 -23.11 -12.97
N PRO A 78 -3.63 -23.35 -11.67
CA PRO A 78 -3.60 -22.28 -10.67
C PRO A 78 -2.25 -21.56 -10.59
N ASN A 79 -1.14 -22.31 -10.61
CA ASN A 79 0.20 -21.73 -10.60
C ASN A 79 0.48 -20.99 -11.92
N GLN A 80 0.09 -21.59 -13.03
CA GLN A 80 0.20 -20.98 -14.36
C GLN A 80 -0.54 -19.63 -14.44
N LEU A 81 -1.78 -19.58 -13.93
CA LEU A 81 -2.59 -18.36 -13.94
C LEU A 81 -2.02 -17.29 -13.01
N LYS A 82 -1.57 -17.67 -11.82
CA LYS A 82 -0.89 -16.75 -10.88
C LYS A 82 0.31 -16.07 -11.55
N GLN A 83 1.19 -16.86 -12.17
CA GLN A 83 2.37 -16.32 -12.86
C GLN A 83 1.98 -15.42 -14.04
N SER A 84 0.92 -15.76 -14.77
CA SER A 84 0.38 -14.89 -15.83
C SER A 84 -0.08 -13.55 -15.28
N ILE A 85 -0.84 -13.56 -14.18
CA ILE A 85 -1.33 -12.36 -13.51
C ILE A 85 -0.16 -11.49 -13.04
N ASP A 86 0.82 -12.09 -12.36
CA ASP A 86 2.03 -11.41 -11.88
C ASP A 86 2.81 -10.78 -13.03
N HIS A 87 3.08 -11.57 -14.07
CA HIS A 87 3.83 -11.09 -15.23
C HIS A 87 3.11 -9.91 -15.91
N LEU A 88 1.79 -10.00 -16.11
CA LEU A 88 0.99 -8.91 -16.68
C LEU A 88 1.05 -7.66 -15.80
N TYR A 89 0.92 -7.82 -14.48
CA TYR A 89 1.02 -6.72 -13.53
C TYR A 89 2.39 -6.02 -13.59
N PHE A 90 3.48 -6.77 -13.53
CA PHE A 90 4.84 -6.21 -13.58
C PHE A 90 5.17 -5.55 -14.92
N HIS A 91 4.54 -6.01 -16.01
CA HIS A 91 4.66 -5.40 -17.34
C HIS A 91 3.61 -4.31 -17.61
N ARG A 92 2.94 -3.80 -16.55
CA ARG A 92 1.97 -2.69 -16.62
C ARG A 92 0.75 -2.96 -17.51
N LYS A 93 0.45 -4.22 -17.79
CA LYS A 93 -0.76 -4.66 -18.50
C LYS A 93 -1.90 -4.80 -17.51
N PHE A 94 -2.28 -3.68 -16.88
CA PHE A 94 -3.17 -3.66 -15.72
C PHE A 94 -4.59 -4.13 -16.04
N GLU A 95 -5.11 -3.85 -17.23
CA GLU A 95 -6.45 -4.29 -17.65
C GLU A 95 -6.53 -5.82 -17.75
N GLU A 96 -5.54 -6.44 -18.40
CA GLU A 96 -5.43 -7.88 -18.56
C GLU A 96 -5.18 -8.58 -17.22
N SER A 97 -4.26 -8.02 -16.40
CA SER A 97 -3.99 -8.52 -15.05
C SER A 97 -5.21 -8.45 -14.15
N LEU A 98 -5.97 -7.34 -14.21
CA LEU A 98 -7.20 -7.16 -13.43
C LEU A 98 -8.26 -8.17 -13.86
N THR A 99 -8.51 -8.31 -15.16
CA THR A 99 -9.50 -9.25 -15.69
C THR A 99 -9.24 -10.67 -15.20
N LEU A 100 -8.01 -11.17 -15.36
CA LEU A 100 -7.65 -12.51 -14.90
C LEU A 100 -7.72 -12.67 -13.38
N SER A 101 -7.36 -11.62 -12.63
CA SER A 101 -7.45 -11.62 -11.17
C SER A 101 -8.90 -11.71 -10.69
N LEU A 102 -9.82 -10.97 -11.32
CA LEU A 102 -11.24 -11.01 -10.98
C LEU A 102 -11.86 -12.36 -11.33
N GLU A 103 -11.55 -12.94 -12.49
CA GLU A 103 -12.00 -14.28 -12.86
C GLU A 103 -11.51 -15.34 -11.86
N PHE A 104 -10.26 -15.22 -11.39
CA PHE A 104 -9.72 -16.08 -10.33
C PHE A 104 -10.52 -15.92 -9.03
N ILE A 105 -10.74 -14.69 -8.57
CA ILE A 105 -11.46 -14.40 -7.32
C ILE A 105 -12.90 -14.93 -7.41
N GLU A 106 -13.59 -14.65 -8.51
CA GLU A 106 -14.97 -15.10 -8.74
C GLU A 106 -15.09 -16.63 -8.72
N PHE A 107 -14.12 -17.33 -9.32
CA PHE A 107 -14.06 -18.80 -9.28
C PHE A 107 -14.00 -19.31 -7.84
N ILE A 108 -13.15 -18.72 -6.99
CA ILE A 108 -13.00 -19.13 -5.60
C ILE A 108 -14.24 -18.80 -4.78
N GLU A 109 -14.84 -17.62 -4.98
CA GLU A 109 -16.07 -17.20 -4.30
C GLU A 109 -17.23 -18.16 -4.63
N LYS A 110 -17.36 -18.56 -5.89
CA LYS A 110 -18.33 -19.59 -6.31
C LYS A 110 -18.08 -20.92 -5.62
N CYS A 111 -16.83 -21.35 -5.49
CA CYS A 111 -16.50 -22.59 -4.79
C CYS A 111 -16.79 -22.53 -3.28
N ASN A 112 -16.58 -21.37 -2.64
CA ASN A 112 -16.84 -21.17 -1.22
C ASN A 112 -18.35 -21.13 -0.89
N GLY A 113 -19.21 -20.83 -1.87
CA GLY A 113 -20.67 -20.85 -1.72
C GLY A 113 -21.30 -22.26 -1.80
N LEU A 114 -20.52 -23.29 -2.11
CA LEU A 114 -21.00 -24.68 -2.18
C LEU A 114 -21.00 -25.33 -0.80
N SER A 115 -22.04 -26.10 -0.50
CA SER A 115 -22.21 -26.80 0.78
C SER A 115 -21.91 -28.30 0.72
N ASP A 116 -22.05 -28.93 -0.45
CA ASP A 116 -21.78 -30.37 -0.63
C ASP A 116 -20.28 -30.60 -0.92
N GLU A 117 -19.63 -31.40 -0.08
CA GLU A 117 -18.23 -31.79 -0.24
C GLU A 117 -17.93 -32.45 -1.59
N LYS A 118 -18.89 -33.18 -2.18
CA LYS A 118 -18.71 -33.81 -3.50
C LYS A 118 -18.67 -32.77 -4.60
N GLU A 119 -19.52 -31.75 -4.52
CA GLU A 119 -19.53 -30.63 -5.47
C GLU A 119 -18.28 -29.77 -5.31
N ILE A 120 -17.85 -29.47 -4.08
CA ILE A 120 -16.61 -28.74 -3.82
C ILE A 120 -15.41 -29.45 -4.45
N LYS A 121 -15.29 -30.78 -4.30
CA LYS A 121 -14.18 -31.53 -4.92
C LYS A 121 -14.22 -31.53 -6.44
N LEU A 122 -15.42 -31.50 -7.04
CA LEU A 122 -15.58 -31.44 -8.48
C LEU A 122 -15.23 -30.06 -9.06
N TYR A 123 -15.63 -28.99 -8.35
CA TYR A 123 -15.44 -27.61 -8.81
C TYR A 123 -14.07 -27.04 -8.41
N ASN A 124 -13.55 -27.41 -7.24
CA ASN A 124 -12.25 -26.97 -6.69
C ASN A 124 -11.36 -28.18 -6.35
N PRO A 125 -10.95 -28.98 -7.36
CA PRO A 125 -10.11 -30.16 -7.13
C PRO A 125 -8.76 -29.82 -6.49
N ASN A 126 -8.27 -28.59 -6.72
CA ASN A 126 -7.00 -28.08 -6.21
C ASN A 126 -7.10 -27.47 -4.80
N LYS A 127 -8.29 -27.44 -4.18
CA LYS A 127 -8.54 -26.88 -2.84
C LYS A 127 -8.02 -25.45 -2.67
N LEU A 128 -8.17 -24.64 -3.71
CA LEU A 128 -7.78 -23.24 -3.72
C LEU A 128 -8.64 -22.48 -2.70
N ASN A 129 -8.00 -21.78 -1.77
CA ASN A 129 -8.67 -21.02 -0.72
C ASN A 129 -8.00 -19.66 -0.43
N ASN A 130 -6.73 -19.51 -0.77
CA ASN A 130 -5.97 -18.29 -0.56
C ASN A 130 -6.01 -17.42 -1.83
N THR A 131 -6.74 -16.31 -1.74
CA THR A 131 -6.84 -15.30 -2.80
C THR A 131 -6.08 -14.01 -2.46
N ARG A 132 -5.35 -13.94 -1.34
CA ARG A 132 -4.79 -12.67 -0.82
C ARG A 132 -3.92 -11.94 -1.84
N GLU A 133 -2.93 -12.63 -2.40
CA GLU A 133 -2.01 -12.10 -3.42
C GLU A 133 -2.78 -11.59 -4.65
N ILE A 134 -3.74 -12.38 -5.12
CA ILE A 134 -4.56 -12.05 -6.30
C ILE A 134 -5.48 -10.86 -6.03
N VAL A 135 -6.07 -10.78 -4.83
CA VAL A 135 -6.89 -9.64 -4.39
C VAL A 135 -6.04 -8.38 -4.26
N GLU A 136 -4.82 -8.48 -3.76
CA GLU A 136 -3.86 -7.37 -3.74
C GLU A 136 -3.56 -6.88 -5.16
N ILE A 137 -3.21 -7.78 -6.09
CA ILE A 137 -2.91 -7.41 -7.49
C ILE A 137 -4.14 -6.81 -8.18
N ALA A 138 -5.33 -7.38 -7.97
CA ALA A 138 -6.59 -6.83 -8.48
C ALA A 138 -6.82 -5.40 -7.96
N SER A 139 -6.69 -5.18 -6.66
CA SER A 139 -6.87 -3.86 -6.06
C SER A 139 -5.89 -2.83 -6.61
N ARG A 140 -4.61 -3.20 -6.73
CA ARG A 140 -3.57 -2.33 -7.29
C ARG A 140 -3.82 -2.03 -8.76
N SER A 141 -4.19 -3.03 -9.56
CA SER A 141 -4.49 -2.85 -10.98
C SER A 141 -5.72 -1.96 -11.18
N ALA A 142 -6.77 -2.14 -10.38
CA ALA A 142 -7.94 -1.29 -10.38
C ALA A 142 -7.61 0.17 -10.05
N LEU A 143 -6.74 0.41 -9.05
CA LEU A 143 -6.23 1.77 -8.76
C LEU A 143 -5.46 2.37 -9.94
N GLN A 144 -4.59 1.60 -10.61
CA GLN A 144 -3.83 2.09 -11.76
C GLN A 144 -4.73 2.46 -12.96
N LEU A 145 -5.88 1.79 -13.09
CA LEU A 145 -6.89 2.08 -14.10
C LEU A 145 -7.88 3.17 -13.67
N GLY A 146 -7.72 3.77 -12.49
CA GLY A 146 -8.62 4.79 -11.95
C GLY A 146 -9.96 4.25 -11.44
N ASN A 147 -10.17 2.93 -11.42
CA ASN A 147 -11.38 2.31 -10.87
C ASN A 147 -11.26 2.14 -9.35
N VAL A 148 -11.43 3.26 -8.64
CA VAL A 148 -11.25 3.33 -7.19
C VAL A 148 -12.31 2.51 -6.44
N GLU A 149 -13.56 2.52 -6.89
CA GLU A 149 -14.64 1.75 -6.26
C GLU A 149 -14.33 0.25 -6.27
N LEU A 150 -13.88 -0.27 -7.41
CA LEU A 150 -13.46 -1.67 -7.52
C LEU A 150 -12.26 -1.97 -6.62
N ALA A 151 -11.29 -1.06 -6.54
CA ALA A 151 -10.14 -1.24 -5.66
C ALA A 151 -10.57 -1.35 -4.19
N VAL A 152 -11.52 -0.52 -3.75
CA VAL A 152 -12.13 -0.57 -2.41
C VAL A 152 -12.83 -1.92 -2.19
N ASN A 153 -13.64 -2.36 -3.15
CA ASN A 153 -14.31 -3.66 -3.10
C ASN A 153 -13.32 -4.83 -2.97
N CYS A 154 -12.18 -4.77 -3.66
CA CYS A 154 -11.12 -5.76 -3.53
C CYS A 154 -10.51 -5.77 -2.11
N VAL A 155 -10.11 -4.62 -1.56
CA VAL A 155 -9.49 -4.60 -0.22
C VAL A 155 -10.45 -4.95 0.92
N ASN A 156 -11.75 -4.74 0.73
CA ASN A 156 -12.78 -5.20 1.67
C ASN A 156 -12.85 -6.74 1.75
N LYS A 157 -12.55 -7.42 0.63
CA LYS A 157 -12.48 -8.89 0.55
C LYS A 157 -11.13 -9.44 1.02
N LEU A 158 -10.10 -8.62 1.04
CA LEU A 158 -8.78 -9.03 1.52
C LEU A 158 -8.88 -9.31 3.01
N ILE A 159 -8.64 -10.55 3.45
CA ILE A 159 -8.61 -10.90 4.89
C ILE A 159 -7.17 -11.24 5.26
N SER A 160 -6.41 -10.22 5.64
CA SER A 160 -5.04 -10.36 6.13
C SER A 160 -4.66 -9.24 7.12
N ASN A 161 -3.75 -9.59 8.03
CA ASN A 161 -3.12 -8.68 8.99
C ASN A 161 -1.63 -8.48 8.69
N GLU A 162 -1.19 -8.83 7.48
CA GLU A 162 0.18 -8.54 7.04
C GLU A 162 0.36 -7.03 6.85
N PRO A 163 1.50 -6.46 7.28
CA PRO A 163 1.74 -5.01 7.18
C PRO A 163 1.57 -4.47 5.75
N GLY A 164 1.99 -5.22 4.72
CA GLY A 164 1.80 -4.83 3.32
C GLY A 164 0.33 -4.59 2.96
N HIS A 165 -0.56 -5.48 3.39
CA HIS A 165 -2.00 -5.37 3.19
C HIS A 165 -2.64 -4.26 4.03
N MET A 166 -2.17 -4.04 5.27
CA MET A 166 -2.62 -2.90 6.08
C MET A 166 -2.31 -1.57 5.40
N ARG A 167 -1.07 -1.42 4.89
CA ARG A 167 -0.67 -0.24 4.13
C ARG A 167 -1.48 -0.09 2.85
N LEU A 168 -1.72 -1.18 2.11
CA LEU A 168 -2.54 -1.15 0.89
C LEU A 168 -3.97 -0.67 1.18
N ARG A 169 -4.61 -1.16 2.24
CA ARG A 169 -5.92 -0.70 2.70
C ARG A 169 -5.91 0.80 2.98
N GLY A 170 -4.93 1.29 3.74
CA GLY A 170 -4.75 2.71 4.00
C GLY A 170 -4.76 3.56 2.73
N ILE A 171 -3.98 3.15 1.73
CA ILE A 171 -3.89 3.85 0.44
C ILE A 171 -5.23 3.81 -0.32
N VAL A 172 -5.81 2.62 -0.47
CA VAL A 172 -7.04 2.42 -1.25
C VAL A 172 -8.21 3.17 -0.62
N TYR A 173 -8.37 3.10 0.70
CA TYR A 173 -9.44 3.82 1.40
C TYR A 173 -9.28 5.34 1.30
N ALA A 174 -8.05 5.88 1.39
CA ALA A 174 -7.82 7.30 1.18
C ALA A 174 -8.23 7.73 -0.23
N LYS A 175 -7.88 6.94 -1.26
CA LYS A 175 -8.30 7.20 -2.64
C LYS A 175 -9.81 7.11 -2.82
N GLY A 176 -10.48 6.19 -2.12
CA GLY A 176 -11.93 6.00 -2.14
C GLY A 176 -12.74 6.98 -1.29
N GLY A 177 -12.11 7.97 -0.66
CA GLY A 177 -12.80 8.92 0.22
C GLY A 177 -13.17 8.35 1.61
N HIS A 178 -12.75 7.11 1.91
CA HIS A 178 -12.92 6.46 3.21
C HIS A 178 -11.80 6.88 4.17
N TYR A 179 -11.71 8.18 4.48
CA TYR A 179 -10.55 8.75 5.18
C TYR A 179 -10.35 8.20 6.60
N ALA A 180 -11.42 7.97 7.35
CA ALA A 180 -11.34 7.40 8.69
C ALA A 180 -10.78 5.96 8.69
N ASP A 181 -11.28 5.12 7.78
CA ASP A 181 -10.78 3.75 7.59
C ASP A 181 -9.32 3.74 7.14
N SER A 182 -8.94 4.69 6.29
CA SER A 182 -7.56 4.88 5.87
C SER A 182 -6.63 5.15 7.06
N ILE A 183 -6.97 6.14 7.89
CA ILE A 183 -6.20 6.46 9.11
C ILE A 183 -6.16 5.27 10.06
N TYR A 184 -7.28 4.57 10.26
CA TYR A 184 -7.31 3.34 11.07
C TYR A 184 -6.26 2.32 10.61
N TRP A 185 -6.22 2.03 9.31
CA TRP A 185 -5.29 1.03 8.76
C TRP A 185 -3.84 1.49 8.78
N TYR A 186 -3.58 2.79 8.60
CA TYR A 186 -2.24 3.34 8.79
C TYR A 186 -1.78 3.25 10.25
N ILE A 187 -2.65 3.51 11.22
CA ILE A 187 -2.35 3.31 12.64
C ILE A 187 -2.07 1.83 12.92
N LYS A 188 -2.90 0.91 12.41
CA LYS A 188 -2.66 -0.53 12.54
C LYS A 188 -1.33 -0.96 11.96
N TYR A 189 -0.95 -0.41 10.80
CA TYR A 189 0.37 -0.63 10.23
C TYR A 189 1.47 -0.12 11.17
N LEU A 190 1.38 1.13 11.65
CA LEU A 190 2.40 1.74 12.51
C LEU A 190 2.54 1.07 13.88
N GLN A 191 1.48 0.41 14.37
CA GLN A 191 1.53 -0.43 15.57
C GLN A 191 2.38 -1.70 15.37
N VAL A 192 2.55 -2.18 14.13
CA VAL A 192 3.38 -3.35 13.79
C VAL A 192 4.75 -2.93 13.25
N ARG A 193 4.79 -1.87 12.44
CA ARG A 193 5.98 -1.29 11.81
C ARG A 193 6.10 0.16 12.26
N ASN A 194 6.68 0.37 13.43
CA ASN A 194 6.85 1.70 14.01
C ASN A 194 7.79 2.58 13.16
N ASN A 195 7.70 3.89 13.39
CA ASN A 195 8.65 4.88 12.88
C ASN A 195 8.76 5.00 11.35
N ASP A 196 7.77 4.53 10.59
CA ASP A 196 7.73 4.72 9.14
C ASP A 196 7.24 6.13 8.78
N TYR A 197 8.19 7.04 8.50
CA TYR A 197 7.88 8.43 8.16
C TYR A 197 6.95 8.56 6.94
N LYS A 198 6.98 7.58 6.00
CA LYS A 198 6.11 7.64 4.82
C LYS A 198 4.66 7.51 5.22
N ILE A 199 4.35 6.61 6.15
CA ILE A 199 2.97 6.45 6.61
C ILE A 199 2.50 7.67 7.39
N TRP A 200 3.35 8.29 8.20
CA TRP A 200 3.03 9.58 8.81
C TRP A 200 2.76 10.68 7.76
N LYS A 201 3.54 10.70 6.67
CA LYS A 201 3.30 11.59 5.52
C LYS A 201 1.96 11.29 4.85
N GLU A 202 1.65 10.01 4.56
CA GLU A 202 0.38 9.59 3.96
C GLU A 202 -0.83 9.92 4.85
N MET A 203 -0.70 9.79 6.17
CA MET A 203 -1.74 10.20 7.13
C MET A 203 -1.99 11.71 7.05
N ALA A 204 -0.94 12.53 6.94
CA ALA A 204 -1.09 13.98 6.75
C ALA A 204 -1.88 14.30 5.47
N TYR A 205 -1.50 13.69 4.35
CA TYR A 205 -2.24 13.85 3.09
C TYR A 205 -3.69 13.37 3.21
N THR A 206 -3.94 12.27 3.91
CA THR A 206 -5.31 11.74 4.13
C THR A 206 -6.19 12.75 4.87
N PHE A 207 -5.68 13.41 5.91
CA PHE A 207 -6.41 14.49 6.57
C PHE A 207 -6.65 15.68 5.63
N LEU A 208 -5.69 16.04 4.79
CA LEU A 208 -5.86 17.14 3.83
C LEU A 208 -6.87 16.81 2.74
N TYR A 209 -6.91 15.56 2.26
CA TYR A 209 -7.96 15.11 1.34
C TYR A 209 -9.34 15.16 2.00
N CYS A 210 -9.46 14.71 3.25
CA CYS A 210 -10.68 14.83 4.03
C CYS A 210 -11.15 16.29 4.14
N TYR A 211 -10.22 17.19 4.43
CA TYR A 211 -10.49 18.63 4.51
C TYR A 211 -10.94 19.23 3.17
N CYS A 212 -10.24 18.94 2.07
CA CYS A 212 -10.61 19.48 0.75
C CYS A 212 -11.96 18.92 0.26
N HIS A 213 -12.25 17.66 0.58
CA HIS A 213 -13.52 17.02 0.24
C HIS A 213 -14.69 17.63 1.02
N SER A 214 -14.52 17.92 2.32
CA SER A 214 -15.56 18.59 3.11
C SER A 214 -15.75 20.05 2.71
N ALA A 215 -14.71 20.71 2.19
CA ALA A 215 -14.77 22.05 1.64
C ALA A 215 -15.42 22.12 0.23
N GLN A 216 -15.95 21.02 -0.32
CA GLN A 216 -16.61 20.93 -1.63
C GLN A 216 -15.74 21.41 -2.81
N SER A 217 -14.41 21.26 -2.70
CA SER A 217 -13.52 21.57 -3.81
C SER A 217 -13.48 20.39 -4.79
N GLU A 218 -14.02 20.58 -6.00
CA GLU A 218 -13.86 19.64 -7.13
C GLU A 218 -12.40 19.67 -7.59
N LEU A 219 -11.55 18.90 -6.93
CA LEU A 219 -10.11 18.97 -7.14
C LEU A 219 -9.55 17.66 -7.73
N ASP A 220 -8.72 17.76 -8.77
CA ASP A 220 -7.98 16.62 -9.29
C ASP A 220 -6.86 16.19 -8.31
N PHE A 221 -6.83 14.88 -8.04
CA PHE A 221 -6.43 14.27 -6.76
C PHE A 221 -4.99 14.48 -6.25
N ILE A 222 -4.04 15.05 -7.00
CA ILE A 222 -2.61 15.10 -6.56
C ILE A 222 -1.94 16.44 -6.83
N THR A 223 -2.14 17.03 -8.01
CA THR A 223 -1.38 18.21 -8.44
C THR A 223 -1.88 19.51 -7.79
N ASP A 224 -3.14 19.53 -7.34
CA ASP A 224 -3.79 20.75 -6.87
C ASP A 224 -3.88 20.84 -5.34
N ILE A 225 -3.50 19.83 -4.54
CA ILE A 225 -3.75 19.89 -3.09
C ILE A 225 -3.04 21.08 -2.43
N THR A 226 -1.81 21.38 -2.83
CA THR A 226 -1.05 22.52 -2.30
C THR A 226 -1.68 23.85 -2.70
N LYS A 227 -2.24 23.93 -3.90
CA LYS A 227 -2.93 25.12 -4.42
C LYS A 227 -4.29 25.31 -3.72
N ALA A 228 -5.07 24.24 -3.59
CA ALA A 228 -6.33 24.26 -2.85
C ALA A 228 -6.13 24.63 -1.39
N ILE A 229 -5.10 24.08 -0.75
CA ILE A 229 -4.69 24.50 0.60
C ILE A 229 -4.44 26.02 0.59
N GLN A 230 -3.65 26.57 -0.32
CA GLN A 230 -3.38 28.02 -0.34
C GLN A 230 -4.64 28.90 -0.49
N GLU A 231 -5.66 28.42 -1.20
CA GLU A 231 -6.87 29.19 -1.50
C GLU A 231 -7.96 29.06 -0.42
N THR A 232 -8.05 27.92 0.26
CA THR A 232 -9.17 27.61 1.17
C THR A 232 -8.75 27.23 2.59
N LEU A 233 -7.48 27.37 3.00
CA LEU A 233 -7.05 26.88 4.32
C LEU A 233 -7.72 27.62 5.49
N HIS A 234 -8.27 26.84 6.39
CA HIS A 234 -8.78 27.28 7.69
C HIS A 234 -8.09 26.47 8.79
N ASN A 235 -7.78 27.12 9.92
CA ASN A 235 -7.24 26.47 11.11
C ASN A 235 -8.32 25.59 11.77
N THR A 236 -8.46 24.36 11.27
CA THR A 236 -9.40 23.34 11.76
C THR A 236 -8.65 22.19 12.40
N LEU A 237 -9.32 21.39 13.25
CA LEU A 237 -8.71 20.20 13.84
C LEU A 237 -8.11 19.26 12.78
N THR A 238 -8.78 19.09 11.64
CA THR A 238 -8.29 18.27 10.52
C THR A 238 -6.94 18.77 9.99
N THR A 239 -6.82 20.07 9.73
CA THR A 239 -5.57 20.68 9.25
C THR A 239 -4.46 20.68 10.31
N GLN A 240 -4.83 20.78 11.59
CA GLN A 240 -3.90 20.67 12.71
C GLN A 240 -3.37 19.24 12.84
N LEU A 241 -4.22 18.22 12.72
CA LEU A 241 -3.81 16.81 12.70
C LEU A 241 -2.91 16.51 11.50
N ALA A 242 -3.18 17.10 10.33
CA ALA A 242 -2.30 17.01 9.18
C ALA A 242 -0.91 17.60 9.49
N LEU A 243 -0.86 18.80 10.09
CA LEU A 243 0.40 19.45 10.48
C LEU A 243 1.17 18.65 11.55
N ILE A 244 0.48 18.02 12.50
CA ILE A 244 1.09 17.12 13.50
C ILE A 244 1.73 15.91 12.80
N CYS A 245 1.00 15.27 11.88
CA CYS A 245 1.49 14.12 11.14
C CYS A 245 2.69 14.45 10.25
N ILE A 246 2.67 15.59 9.52
CA ILE A 246 3.78 15.97 8.65
C ILE A 246 5.03 16.36 9.45
N ASN A 247 4.86 17.04 10.58
CA ASN A 247 5.96 17.35 11.50
C ASN A 247 6.55 16.08 12.13
N ARG A 248 5.72 15.07 12.42
CA ARG A 248 6.20 13.75 12.87
C ARG A 248 6.96 13.03 11.75
N ALA A 249 6.46 13.04 10.53
CA ALA A 249 7.16 12.48 9.37
C ALA A 249 8.53 13.12 9.18
N TYR A 250 8.62 14.46 9.25
CA TYR A 250 9.88 15.19 9.17
C TYR A 250 10.89 14.74 10.23
N LYS A 251 10.46 14.68 11.51
CA LYS A 251 11.32 14.23 12.62
C LYS A 251 11.84 12.81 12.38
N LEU A 252 10.97 11.87 12.03
CA LEU A 252 11.34 10.47 11.77
C LEU A 252 12.31 10.35 10.59
N MET A 253 12.09 11.14 9.54
CA MET A 253 12.95 11.15 8.37
C MET A 253 14.39 11.58 8.70
N LEU A 254 14.56 12.56 9.60
CA LEU A 254 15.87 13.04 10.03
C LEU A 254 16.59 12.09 10.99
N ILE A 255 15.85 11.31 11.79
CA ILE A 255 16.43 10.35 12.74
C ILE A 255 16.85 9.06 12.04
N THR A 256 16.09 8.65 11.03
CA THR A 256 16.36 7.41 10.29
C THR A 256 17.69 7.53 9.56
N PRO A 257 18.61 6.54 9.65
CA PRO A 257 19.87 6.60 8.93
C PRO A 257 19.64 6.42 7.43
N TRP A 258 20.13 7.37 6.64
CA TRP A 258 20.14 7.30 5.18
C TRP A 258 21.57 7.10 4.69
N ALA A 259 21.77 6.23 3.72
CA ALA A 259 23.06 6.06 3.03
C ALA A 259 23.28 7.20 2.03
N THR A 260 23.39 8.44 2.53
CA THR A 260 23.55 9.68 1.73
C THR A 260 24.88 9.74 0.97
N SER A 261 25.80 8.82 1.25
CA SER A 261 26.98 8.58 0.41
C SER A 261 26.63 8.09 -0.99
N ILE A 262 25.46 7.46 -1.17
CA ILE A 262 24.96 7.00 -2.47
C ILE A 262 24.16 8.11 -3.13
N SER A 263 24.60 8.60 -4.30
CA SER A 263 24.00 9.75 -5.01
C SER A 263 22.49 9.61 -5.24
N TYR A 264 22.04 8.42 -5.64
CA TYR A 264 20.61 8.13 -5.83
C TYR A 264 19.81 8.27 -4.53
N ILE A 265 20.32 7.73 -3.42
CA ILE A 265 19.67 7.79 -2.11
C ILE A 265 19.66 9.24 -1.59
N ASN A 266 20.76 9.97 -1.77
CA ASN A 266 20.83 11.38 -1.40
C ASN A 266 19.82 12.23 -2.18
N SER A 267 19.73 12.02 -3.49
CA SER A 267 18.76 12.73 -4.35
C SER A 267 17.33 12.45 -3.94
N ARG A 268 17.01 11.19 -3.62
CA ARG A 268 15.71 10.79 -3.09
C ARG A 268 15.43 11.45 -1.73
N PHE A 269 16.40 11.41 -0.81
CA PHE A 269 16.28 12.03 0.51
C PHE A 269 15.99 13.53 0.39
N THR A 270 16.77 14.25 -0.42
CA THR A 270 16.57 15.70 -0.62
C THR A 270 15.18 16.00 -1.18
N ARG A 271 14.72 15.24 -2.19
CA ARG A 271 13.38 15.44 -2.76
C ARG A 271 12.27 15.17 -1.75
N GLU A 272 12.29 14.01 -1.09
CA GLU A 272 11.25 13.66 -0.11
C GLU A 272 11.26 14.61 1.10
N LYS A 273 12.43 15.11 1.48
CA LYS A 273 12.57 16.10 2.56
C LYS A 273 11.93 17.42 2.15
N GLN A 274 12.25 17.90 0.94
CA GLN A 274 11.69 19.13 0.40
C GLN A 274 10.16 19.07 0.32
N GLU A 275 9.58 17.95 -0.15
CA GLU A 275 8.12 17.76 -0.17
C GLU A 275 7.48 17.92 1.22
N ILE A 276 8.11 17.37 2.27
CA ILE A 276 7.62 17.45 3.64
C ILE A 276 7.76 18.89 4.18
N GLU A 277 8.89 19.55 3.92
CA GLU A 277 9.14 20.93 4.32
C GLU A 277 8.17 21.89 3.62
N ASP A 278 7.95 21.74 2.33
CA ASP A 278 7.02 22.57 1.55
C ASP A 278 5.59 22.44 2.06
N LEU A 279 5.14 21.21 2.35
CA LEU A 279 3.81 21.00 2.91
C LEU A 279 3.67 21.59 4.31
N SER A 280 4.65 21.39 5.19
CA SER A 280 4.63 21.97 6.54
C SER A 280 4.59 23.49 6.49
N ASN A 281 5.49 24.10 5.69
CA ASN A 281 5.53 25.55 5.47
C ASN A 281 4.21 26.08 4.88
N CYS A 282 3.56 25.33 3.99
CA CYS A 282 2.29 25.73 3.40
C CYS A 282 1.18 25.80 4.46
N LEU A 283 1.10 24.80 5.35
CA LEU A 283 0.11 24.77 6.42
C LEU A 283 0.35 25.88 7.45
N GLU A 284 1.61 26.08 7.86
CA GLU A 284 1.96 27.13 8.82
C GLU A 284 1.70 28.54 8.25
N LYS A 285 2.08 28.79 6.98
CA LYS A 285 1.79 30.09 6.32
C LYS A 285 0.31 30.35 6.14
N GLY A 286 -0.50 29.31 5.95
CA GLY A 286 -1.96 29.41 5.92
C GLY A 286 -2.60 29.56 7.30
N GLY A 287 -1.81 29.75 8.37
CA GLY A 287 -2.30 30.09 9.70
C GLY A 287 -2.69 28.88 10.56
N VAL A 288 -2.34 27.66 10.15
CA VAL A 288 -2.57 26.46 10.98
C VAL A 288 -1.58 26.48 12.14
N ASN A 289 -2.10 26.44 13.37
CA ASN A 289 -1.29 26.40 14.59
C ASN A 289 -1.64 25.15 15.40
N VAL A 290 -0.62 24.36 15.77
CA VAL A 290 -0.75 23.13 16.58
C VAL A 290 -0.69 23.38 18.09
N GLU A 291 -0.25 24.55 18.56
CA GLU A 291 -0.13 24.88 19.98
C GLU A 291 -1.49 24.87 20.69
N GLU A 292 -2.53 25.39 20.01
CA GLU A 292 -3.91 25.39 20.50
C GLU A 292 -4.43 23.94 20.63
N THR A 293 -4.27 23.12 19.60
CA THR A 293 -4.66 21.70 19.60
C THR A 293 -3.94 20.91 20.69
N MET A 294 -2.63 21.11 20.83
CA MET A 294 -1.81 20.37 21.78
C MET A 294 -2.08 20.80 23.22
N SER A 295 -2.39 22.07 23.47
CA SER A 295 -2.76 22.58 24.80
C SER A 295 -4.19 22.19 25.21
N VAL A 296 -5.14 22.25 24.27
CA VAL A 296 -6.52 21.79 24.45
C VAL A 296 -6.54 20.29 24.74
N LEU A 297 -5.89 19.47 23.92
CA LEU A 297 -5.98 18.00 24.04
C LEU A 297 -5.16 17.41 25.22
N ASN A 298 -4.26 18.20 25.83
CA ASN A 298 -3.55 17.79 27.05
C ASN A 298 -4.42 17.86 28.31
N ASN A 299 -5.51 18.65 28.29
CA ASN A 299 -6.27 19.00 29.50
C ASN A 299 -7.75 18.62 29.44
N LEU A 300 -8.20 18.00 28.34
CA LEU A 300 -9.60 17.65 28.15
C LEU A 300 -9.90 16.22 28.59
N ASP A 301 -11.11 16.04 29.13
CA ASP A 301 -11.70 14.72 29.35
C ASP A 301 -12.11 14.06 28.02
N ASP A 302 -12.27 12.73 28.07
CA ASP A 302 -12.62 11.91 26.90
C ASP A 302 -13.98 12.33 26.27
N GLU A 303 -14.87 12.97 27.03
CA GLU A 303 -16.18 13.45 26.57
C GLU A 303 -16.03 14.71 25.70
N THR A 304 -15.17 15.65 26.13
CA THR A 304 -14.96 16.91 25.43
C THR A 304 -14.24 16.70 24.10
N ILE A 305 -13.29 15.76 24.02
CA ILE A 305 -12.61 15.46 22.76
C ILE A 305 -13.58 14.83 21.75
N LYS A 306 -14.50 13.96 22.19
CA LYS A 306 -15.56 13.43 21.31
C LYS A 306 -16.44 14.54 20.75
N ASN A 307 -16.81 15.52 21.58
CA ASN A 307 -17.60 16.67 21.12
C ASN A 307 -16.83 17.52 20.10
N ILE A 308 -15.53 17.77 20.32
CA ILE A 308 -14.69 18.50 19.36
C ILE A 308 -14.58 17.74 18.03
N ILE A 309 -14.42 16.42 18.04
CA ILE A 309 -14.39 15.60 16.81
C ILE A 309 -15.71 15.74 16.05
N ALA A 310 -16.84 15.65 16.74
CA ALA A 310 -18.16 15.81 16.15
C ALA A 310 -18.38 17.23 15.58
N GLU A 311 -17.93 18.27 16.29
CA GLU A 311 -18.07 19.67 15.88
C GLU A 311 -17.16 20.05 14.70
N ASN A 312 -16.06 19.33 14.47
CA ASN A 312 -15.08 19.62 13.39
C ASN A 312 -15.31 18.80 12.11
N GLY A 313 -16.45 18.11 11.98
CA GLY A 313 -16.79 17.37 10.76
C GLY A 313 -15.87 16.17 10.48
N LEU A 314 -15.20 15.65 11.51
CA LEU A 314 -14.40 14.43 11.44
C LEU A 314 -15.29 13.19 11.65
N GLU A 315 -16.38 13.10 10.87
CA GLU A 315 -17.28 11.95 10.93
C GLU A 315 -16.54 10.65 10.60
N GLY A 316 -16.70 9.63 11.44
CA GLY A 316 -16.05 8.33 11.32
C GLY A 316 -14.66 8.22 11.98
N PHE A 317 -14.00 9.32 12.32
CA PHE A 317 -12.74 9.27 13.07
C PHE A 317 -13.02 8.92 14.53
N ASP A 318 -12.50 7.79 15.00
CA ASP A 318 -12.61 7.41 16.41
C ASP A 318 -11.67 8.24 17.29
N PHE A 319 -12.14 8.56 18.49
CA PHE A 319 -11.37 9.20 19.55
C PHE A 319 -10.04 8.49 19.81
N GLY A 320 -10.04 7.14 19.80
CA GLY A 320 -8.84 6.35 19.98
C GLY A 320 -7.77 6.62 18.93
N MET A 321 -8.15 6.92 17.69
CA MET A 321 -7.21 7.24 16.60
C MET A 321 -6.55 8.60 16.82
N VAL A 322 -7.36 9.62 17.11
CA VAL A 322 -6.87 10.99 17.35
C VAL A 322 -5.93 11.00 18.56
N ARG A 323 -6.35 10.37 19.67
CA ARG A 323 -5.51 10.24 20.87
C ARG A 323 -4.19 9.55 20.57
N TRP A 324 -4.20 8.46 19.81
CA TRP A 324 -2.98 7.73 19.44
C TRP A 324 -2.01 8.61 18.65
N ILE A 325 -2.50 9.36 17.65
CA ILE A 325 -1.69 10.29 16.84
C ILE A 325 -0.99 11.32 17.74
N LEU A 326 -1.73 11.92 18.67
CA LEU A 326 -1.21 12.93 19.58
C LEU A 326 -0.18 12.36 20.55
N THR A 327 -0.41 11.17 21.09
CA THR A 327 0.54 10.51 21.98
C THR A 327 1.82 10.17 21.23
N GLU A 328 1.73 9.49 20.08
CA GLU A 328 2.90 9.03 19.33
C GLU A 328 3.71 10.17 18.69
N SER A 329 3.06 11.26 18.32
CA SER A 329 3.73 12.46 17.81
C SER A 329 4.56 13.21 18.87
N LYS A 330 4.19 13.09 20.15
CA LYS A 330 4.91 13.69 21.30
C LYS A 330 6.16 12.93 21.71
N ILE A 331 6.24 11.63 21.42
CA ILE A 331 7.37 10.80 21.83
C ILE A 331 8.64 11.37 21.18
N SER A 332 9.57 11.86 22.01
CA SER A 332 10.79 12.50 21.51
C SER A 332 11.68 11.49 20.80
N ALA A 333 12.55 11.96 19.90
CA ALA A 333 13.54 11.11 19.22
C ALA A 333 14.36 10.24 20.19
N ASN A 334 14.65 10.78 21.37
CA ASN A 334 15.41 10.09 22.42
C ASN A 334 14.59 9.00 23.13
N ASP A 335 13.29 9.22 23.31
CA ASP A 335 12.39 8.23 23.91
C ASP A 335 12.12 7.07 22.96
N ILE A 336 12.10 7.32 21.65
CA ILE A 336 11.96 6.28 20.60
C ILE A 336 13.15 5.31 20.63
N ASN A 337 14.38 5.83 20.70
CA ASN A 337 15.59 4.99 20.76
C ASN A 337 15.61 4.14 22.04
N SER A 338 15.16 4.68 23.16
CA SER A 338 15.04 3.95 24.43
C SER A 338 13.99 2.83 24.35
N MET A 339 12.81 3.11 23.77
CA MET A 339 11.75 2.12 23.61
C MET A 339 12.07 1.02 22.60
N ASP A 340 12.77 1.33 21.51
CA ASP A 340 13.21 0.32 20.53
C ASP A 340 14.26 -0.61 21.16
N HIS A 341 15.17 -0.09 22.01
CA HIS A 341 16.07 -0.92 22.81
C HIS A 341 15.33 -1.79 23.83
N GLU A 342 14.31 -1.27 24.53
CA GLU A 342 13.48 -2.08 25.45
C GLU A 342 12.64 -3.15 24.75
N ARG A 343 12.13 -2.87 23.55
CA ARG A 343 11.34 -3.83 22.75
C ARG A 343 12.22 -4.96 22.19
N LEU A 344 13.46 -4.65 21.81
CA LEU A 344 14.44 -5.66 21.40
C LEU A 344 14.91 -6.50 22.60
N ALA A 345 15.02 -5.92 23.79
CA ALA A 345 15.39 -6.62 25.01
C ALA A 345 14.29 -7.55 25.57
N LYS A 346 13.01 -7.32 25.21
CA LYS A 346 11.87 -8.18 25.62
C LYS A 346 11.59 -9.35 24.68
N ASN A 347 12.27 -9.43 23.54
CA ASN A 347 12.13 -10.50 22.54
C ASN A 347 13.38 -11.43 22.48
N LEU A 348 14.29 -11.29 23.45
CA LEU A 348 15.35 -12.23 23.80
C LEU A 348 15.01 -12.86 25.15
#